data_AF-A0A420K7J0-F1
#
_entry.id   AF-A0A420K7J0-F1
#
_cell.length_a   1.000
_cell.length_b   1.000
_cell.length_c   1.000
_cell.angle_alpha   90.00
_cell.angle_beta   90.00
_cell.angle_gamma   90.00
#
_symmetry.space_group_name_H-M   'P 1'
#
loop_
_entity.id
_entity.type
_entity.pdbx_description
1 polymer ?
#
loop_
_entity_poly.entity_id
_entity_poly.type
_entity_poly.pdbx_seq_one_letter_code
_entity_poly.pdbx_strand_id
1 'polypeptide(L)'
;MHARFRIASRLSHALALLAVGVALASPGAHAAERKHAVAKKHSTTVAAKRAAPRQAAVKVRHKTVSAKATRVSARSAKTPVRMAAEPARLSFGQLAGLHEVSDPLDLKSSVALVIDQDTKEVLLSKNDHAVLPIASLTKLMTGLLISEARLPMDEPITITQDDVDTEKGSGSRLTVGATLSRGELLHLALMSSENRAAHALGRTYPGGLEVFVQRMNAKARLLGMTETRYVEPTGLSSKNQSSAHDLATLVNVAHGDPLLRELSTSPSHEVAVGQRVLQYNNTNRLVKSPSWDIGLQKTGYISEAGRCLVMQAQVAGRKLIMVFLDSAGKFSRLGDAERVRSWVEKGHPGSSASLHLGVTSPSS
;
A
#
# COMPACT_ATOMS: atom_id res chain seq x y z
N MET A 1 -6.24 35.47 -49.24
CA MET A 1 -6.21 36.93 -49.09
C MET A 1 -7.60 37.40 -48.66
N HIS A 2 -7.65 38.22 -47.61
CA HIS A 2 -8.78 38.96 -47.04
C HIS A 2 -9.92 38.24 -46.29
N ALA A 3 -9.91 38.55 -45.00
CA ALA A 3 -10.88 38.25 -43.95
C ALA A 3 -11.87 39.42 -43.74
N ARG A 4 -12.84 39.16 -42.85
CA ARG A 4 -13.64 40.05 -41.96
C ARG A 4 -15.13 40.13 -42.34
N PHE A 5 -16.08 39.60 -41.56
CA PHE A 5 -16.58 39.87 -40.18
C PHE A 5 -17.83 40.77 -40.16
N ARG A 6 -18.81 40.39 -39.30
CA ARG A 6 -19.93 41.15 -38.68
C ARG A 6 -21.26 41.19 -39.47
N ILE A 7 -22.49 41.07 -38.91
CA ILE A 7 -23.04 41.16 -37.53
C ILE A 7 -24.52 40.68 -37.50
N ALA A 8 -24.96 40.04 -36.40
CA ALA A 8 -26.28 40.00 -35.70
C ALA A 8 -27.61 39.74 -36.50
N SER A 9 -28.75 39.31 -35.95
CA SER A 9 -29.30 39.01 -34.62
C SER A 9 -30.66 38.30 -34.85
N ARG A 10 -31.14 37.48 -33.89
CA ARG A 10 -32.53 37.36 -33.37
C ARG A 10 -32.68 36.02 -32.63
N LEU A 11 -32.62 36.03 -31.29
CA LEU A 11 -33.75 36.13 -30.35
C LEU A 11 -34.66 34.89 -30.29
N SER A 12 -34.49 34.09 -29.23
CA SER A 12 -35.61 33.47 -28.50
C SER A 12 -35.14 33.05 -27.09
N HIS A 13 -35.61 33.82 -26.10
CA HIS A 13 -35.78 33.49 -24.68
C HIS A 13 -36.81 32.35 -24.55
N ALA A 14 -37.03 31.56 -23.49
CA ALA A 14 -36.61 31.45 -22.09
C ALA A 14 -37.12 30.04 -21.65
N LEU A 15 -36.34 29.27 -20.88
CA LEU A 15 -36.45 29.07 -19.42
C LEU A 15 -37.67 28.24 -18.93
N ALA A 16 -37.40 27.05 -18.36
CA ALA A 16 -38.00 26.62 -17.09
C ALA A 16 -37.24 25.41 -16.52
N LEU A 17 -36.71 25.60 -15.31
CA LEU A 17 -36.00 24.66 -14.47
C LEU A 17 -36.94 24.13 -13.36
N LEU A 18 -36.74 22.85 -13.02
CA LEU A 18 -36.85 22.20 -11.69
C LEU A 18 -38.14 22.29 -10.84
N ALA A 19 -38.62 21.13 -10.38
CA ALA A 19 -38.74 20.80 -8.94
C ALA A 19 -39.10 19.31 -8.70
N VAL A 20 -38.69 18.82 -7.53
CA VAL A 20 -38.62 17.43 -7.04
C VAL A 20 -39.65 17.17 -5.92
N GLY A 21 -40.13 15.92 -5.81
CA GLY A 21 -40.60 15.25 -4.57
C GLY A 21 -42.07 15.48 -4.17
N VAL A 22 -42.83 14.59 -3.51
CA VAL A 22 -42.57 13.38 -2.70
C VAL A 22 -43.82 12.46 -2.71
N ALA A 23 -43.60 11.18 -2.36
CA ALA A 23 -44.43 9.97 -2.38
C ALA A 23 -45.60 9.85 -1.37
N LEU A 24 -46.48 8.85 -1.57
CA LEU A 24 -46.68 7.66 -0.70
C LEU A 24 -47.99 6.90 -1.02
N ALA A 25 -47.92 5.56 -1.12
CA ALA A 25 -48.63 4.60 -0.25
C ALA A 25 -48.73 3.17 -0.85
N SER A 26 -48.23 2.18 -0.10
CA SER A 26 -48.60 0.76 -0.15
C SER A 26 -48.72 0.25 1.30
N PRO A 27 -49.63 -0.69 1.63
CA PRO A 27 -49.75 -1.22 2.99
C PRO A 27 -49.30 -2.69 3.19
N GLY A 28 -48.97 -3.04 4.44
CA GLY A 28 -49.00 -4.39 5.04
C GLY A 28 -47.62 -5.02 5.28
N ALA A 29 -46.94 -4.84 6.43
CA ALA A 29 -47.16 -5.43 7.77
C ALA A 29 -46.94 -6.96 7.86
N HIS A 30 -45.85 -7.39 8.51
CA HIS A 30 -45.87 -8.24 9.72
C HIS A 30 -44.47 -8.43 10.31
N ALA A 31 -44.36 -8.14 11.60
CA ALA A 31 -43.20 -8.38 12.45
C ALA A 31 -43.32 -9.74 13.17
N ALA A 32 -42.20 -10.43 13.39
CA ALA A 32 -42.00 -11.35 14.51
C ALA A 32 -40.51 -11.58 14.75
N GLU A 33 -40.03 -11.17 15.94
CA GLU A 33 -38.77 -11.59 16.54
C GLU A 33 -38.74 -13.11 16.75
N ARG A 34 -37.58 -13.75 16.51
CA ARG A 34 -37.16 -14.93 17.29
C ARG A 34 -35.66 -14.98 17.50
N LYS A 35 -35.29 -14.93 18.78
CA LYS A 35 -34.00 -15.35 19.35
C LYS A 35 -33.75 -16.83 19.04
N HIS A 36 -32.54 -17.18 18.62
CA HIS A 36 -32.04 -18.55 18.72
C HIS A 36 -30.67 -18.58 19.41
N ALA A 37 -30.73 -18.88 20.70
CA ALA A 37 -29.64 -19.51 21.42
C ALA A 37 -29.59 -20.99 21.02
N VAL A 38 -28.43 -21.46 20.57
CA VAL A 38 -28.19 -22.89 20.33
C VAL A 38 -27.58 -23.50 21.58
N ALA A 39 -28.38 -24.35 22.23
CA ALA A 39 -28.01 -25.13 23.39
C ALA A 39 -27.06 -26.27 23.01
N LYS A 40 -26.06 -26.46 23.88
CA LYS A 40 -25.20 -27.64 23.93
C LYS A 40 -26.05 -28.90 24.19
N LYS A 41 -25.89 -29.92 23.35
CA LYS A 41 -26.13 -31.31 23.70
C LYS A 41 -25.02 -32.16 23.09
N HIS A 42 -24.15 -32.72 23.92
CA HIS A 42 -23.64 -34.06 23.65
C HIS A 42 -23.58 -34.86 24.94
N SER A 43 -24.24 -36.01 24.83
CA SER A 43 -24.57 -36.99 25.84
C SER A 43 -23.37 -37.85 26.21
N THR A 44 -23.32 -38.17 27.49
CA THR A 44 -22.59 -39.29 28.07
C THR A 44 -23.12 -40.63 27.59
N THR A 45 -22.24 -41.52 27.15
CA THR A 45 -22.47 -42.98 27.22
C THR A 45 -21.17 -43.67 27.60
N VAL A 46 -21.23 -44.38 28.72
CA VAL A 46 -20.22 -45.29 29.27
C VAL A 46 -20.41 -46.66 28.62
N ALA A 47 -19.34 -47.29 28.16
CA ALA A 47 -19.28 -48.74 27.93
C ALA A 47 -17.84 -49.25 28.12
N ALA A 48 -17.75 -50.43 28.71
CA ALA A 48 -16.60 -50.94 29.45
C ALA A 48 -15.75 -51.97 28.68
N LYS A 49 -14.54 -52.19 29.24
CA LYS A 49 -13.73 -53.43 29.25
C LYS A 49 -13.15 -53.96 27.93
N ARG A 50 -11.81 -53.95 27.82
CA ARG A 50 -10.93 -55.11 28.15
C ARG A 50 -9.46 -54.74 27.89
N ALA A 51 -8.63 -54.87 28.92
CA ALA A 51 -7.16 -54.83 28.82
C ALA A 51 -6.61 -56.19 29.28
N ALA A 52 -5.67 -56.75 28.51
CA ALA A 52 -4.86 -57.91 28.87
C ALA A 52 -3.38 -57.49 28.91
N PRO A 53 -2.57 -58.03 29.84
CA PRO A 53 -1.28 -57.45 30.22
C PRO A 53 -0.12 -58.05 29.43
N ARG A 54 0.96 -57.28 29.23
CA ARG A 54 2.28 -57.85 28.91
C ARG A 54 3.33 -57.34 29.88
N GLN A 55 4.10 -58.30 30.36
CA GLN A 55 4.93 -58.30 31.55
C GLN A 55 6.28 -57.62 31.34
N ALA A 56 6.79 -57.06 32.44
CA ALA A 56 8.15 -56.62 32.60
C ALA A 56 9.12 -57.81 32.64
N ALA A 57 10.30 -57.66 32.03
CA ALA A 57 11.44 -58.53 32.26
C ALA A 57 12.66 -57.68 32.63
N VAL A 58 13.03 -57.76 33.90
CA VAL A 58 14.30 -57.32 34.47
C VAL A 58 15.29 -58.47 34.33
N LYS A 59 16.48 -58.25 33.75
CA LYS A 59 17.64 -59.15 33.95
C LYS A 59 18.96 -58.39 34.09
N VAL A 60 19.39 -58.33 35.36
CA VAL A 60 20.72 -58.63 35.94
C VAL A 60 21.99 -58.09 35.26
N ARG A 61 22.71 -57.28 36.06
CA ARG A 61 24.11 -56.86 35.90
C ARG A 61 25.08 -58.05 36.09
N HIS A 62 26.04 -58.19 35.17
CA HIS A 62 27.36 -58.74 35.48
C HIS A 62 28.44 -57.70 35.14
N LYS A 63 29.29 -57.40 36.13
CA LYS A 63 30.49 -56.57 35.99
C LYS A 63 31.57 -57.39 35.26
N THR A 64 32.06 -56.86 34.14
CA THR A 64 33.37 -57.20 33.60
C THR A 64 34.11 -55.90 33.33
N VAL A 65 35.23 -55.73 34.03
CA VAL A 65 36.18 -54.63 33.85
C VAL A 65 37.29 -55.15 32.94
N SER A 66 37.45 -54.57 31.75
CA SER A 66 38.77 -54.49 31.10
C SER A 66 38.75 -53.43 30.00
N ALA A 67 39.84 -52.68 29.95
CA ALA A 67 40.02 -51.40 29.29
C ALA A 67 39.97 -51.47 27.76
N LYS A 68 39.39 -50.44 27.12
CA LYS A 68 39.69 -50.12 25.73
C LYS A 68 39.48 -48.64 25.40
N ALA A 69 40.61 -48.00 25.12
CA ALA A 69 40.85 -46.83 24.26
C ALA A 69 39.84 -45.67 24.32
N THR A 70 40.27 -44.57 24.94
CA THR A 70 39.75 -43.21 24.72
C THR A 70 39.85 -42.84 23.24
N ARG A 71 38.77 -43.02 22.48
CA ARG A 71 38.55 -42.28 21.22
C ARG A 71 38.15 -40.87 21.59
N VAL A 72 39.09 -39.93 21.45
CA VAL A 72 38.78 -38.49 21.42
C VAL A 72 37.97 -38.24 20.15
N SER A 73 36.65 -38.24 20.27
CA SER A 73 35.77 -37.73 19.22
C SER A 73 35.91 -36.21 19.21
N ALA A 74 36.77 -35.70 18.32
CA ALA A 74 36.82 -34.28 18.02
C ALA A 74 35.45 -33.83 17.50
N ARG A 75 34.62 -33.27 18.40
CA ARG A 75 33.44 -32.50 17.99
C ARG A 75 33.98 -31.24 17.34
N SER A 76 34.05 -31.24 16.01
CA SER A 76 34.20 -30.03 15.23
C SER A 76 32.93 -29.20 15.47
N ALA A 77 33.01 -28.29 16.44
CA ALA A 77 32.02 -27.25 16.62
C ALA A 77 32.09 -26.37 15.37
N LYS A 78 31.14 -26.57 14.45
CA LYS A 78 30.92 -25.62 13.36
C LYS A 78 30.46 -24.31 14.01
N THR A 79 31.39 -23.40 14.20
CA THR A 79 31.11 -22.01 14.56
C THR A 79 30.04 -21.51 13.60
N PRO A 80 28.90 -20.97 14.07
CA PRO A 80 27.96 -20.35 13.16
C PRO A 80 28.72 -19.20 12.48
N VAL A 81 28.87 -19.31 11.17
CA VAL A 81 29.36 -18.20 10.36
C VAL A 81 28.35 -17.09 10.57
N ARG A 82 28.70 -16.11 11.42
CA ARG A 82 28.04 -14.81 11.40
C ARG A 82 28.30 -14.27 10.01
N MET A 83 27.33 -14.45 9.10
CA MET A 83 27.31 -13.66 7.88
C MET A 83 27.41 -12.22 8.35
N ALA A 84 28.52 -11.56 8.04
CA ALA A 84 28.63 -10.13 8.24
C ALA A 84 27.39 -9.52 7.58
N ALA A 85 26.61 -8.76 8.34
CA ALA A 85 25.49 -8.04 7.75
C ALA A 85 26.11 -7.16 6.65
N GLU A 86 25.72 -7.39 5.39
CA GLU A 86 26.08 -6.45 4.33
C GLU A 86 25.69 -5.05 4.82
N PRO A 87 26.57 -4.05 4.68
CA PRO A 87 26.24 -2.71 5.09
C PRO A 87 24.93 -2.31 4.40
N ALA A 88 24.00 -1.76 5.17
CA ALA A 88 22.72 -1.34 4.64
C ALA A 88 22.98 -0.39 3.46
N ARG A 89 22.52 -0.77 2.26
CA ARG A 89 22.62 0.09 1.09
C ARG A 89 21.91 1.40 1.40
N LEU A 90 22.62 2.50 1.22
CA LEU A 90 22.06 3.84 1.40
C LEU A 90 20.98 4.07 0.34
N SER A 91 19.91 4.76 0.73
CA SER A 91 18.90 5.23 -0.19
C SER A 91 19.40 6.42 -1.02
N PHE A 92 18.69 6.75 -2.09
CA PHE A 92 19.04 7.90 -2.93
C PHE A 92 18.95 9.22 -2.16
N GLY A 93 17.98 9.37 -1.26
CA GLY A 93 17.88 10.57 -0.43
C GLY A 93 19.01 10.69 0.60
N GLN A 94 19.51 9.57 1.13
CA GLN A 94 20.72 9.55 1.95
C GLN A 94 21.97 9.95 1.16
N LEU A 95 22.14 9.40 -0.05
CA LEU A 95 23.26 9.74 -0.93
C LEU A 95 23.23 11.21 -1.37
N ALA A 96 22.04 11.79 -1.49
CA ALA A 96 21.84 13.19 -1.87
C ALA A 96 21.86 14.17 -0.68
N GLY A 97 22.12 13.70 0.56
CA GLY A 97 22.17 14.57 1.74
C GLY A 97 20.82 15.14 2.19
N LEU A 98 19.69 14.64 1.66
CA LEU A 98 18.35 15.20 1.93
C LEU A 98 17.92 15.03 3.40
N HIS A 99 18.54 14.11 4.14
CA HIS A 99 18.31 13.91 5.58
C HIS A 99 18.95 14.99 6.45
N GLU A 100 19.85 15.81 5.91
CA GLU A 100 20.55 16.87 6.66
C GLU A 100 19.65 18.11 6.89
N VAL A 101 18.54 18.21 6.16
CA VAL A 101 17.54 19.26 6.36
C VAL A 101 16.79 19.00 7.66
N SER A 102 17.03 19.87 8.64
CA SER A 102 16.29 19.87 9.91
C SER A 102 14.86 20.35 9.71
N ASP A 103 13.93 19.76 10.45
CA ASP A 103 12.53 20.18 10.51
C ASP A 103 12.04 20.19 11.97
N PRO A 104 11.06 21.06 12.32
CA PRO A 104 10.61 21.20 13.70
C PRO A 104 9.81 20.00 14.21
N LEU A 105 9.43 19.07 13.33
CA LEU A 105 8.73 17.85 13.68
C LEU A 105 9.69 16.66 13.82
N ASP A 106 11.01 16.86 13.62
CA ASP A 106 12.01 15.79 13.59
C ASP A 106 11.56 14.59 12.72
N LEU A 107 11.06 14.91 11.51
CA LEU A 107 10.62 13.89 10.56
C LEU A 107 11.82 13.04 10.14
N LYS A 108 11.59 11.72 10.12
CA LYS A 108 12.60 10.74 9.69
C LYS A 108 12.58 10.52 8.18
N SER A 109 11.62 11.13 7.50
CA SER A 109 11.57 11.26 6.05
C SER A 109 12.46 12.41 5.60
N SER A 110 13.29 12.16 4.60
CA SER A 110 14.11 13.21 3.98
C SER A 110 13.29 14.12 3.08
N VAL A 111 12.15 13.63 2.58
CA VAL A 111 11.18 14.41 1.82
C VAL A 111 9.80 14.27 2.46
N ALA A 112 9.11 15.39 2.66
CA ALA A 112 7.75 15.42 3.17
C ALA A 112 6.93 16.54 2.54
N LEU A 113 5.64 16.27 2.30
CA LEU A 113 4.68 17.29 1.90
C LEU A 113 3.34 17.01 2.58
N VAL A 114 2.75 18.02 3.20
CA VAL A 114 1.43 17.97 3.83
C VAL A 114 0.61 19.14 3.29
N ILE A 115 -0.46 18.82 2.58
CA ILE A 115 -1.35 19.82 1.99
C ILE A 115 -2.79 19.58 2.42
N ASP A 116 -3.55 20.68 2.54
CA ASP A 116 -5.00 20.61 2.61
C ASP A 116 -5.56 20.31 1.21
N GLN A 117 -6.34 19.25 1.12
CA GLN A 117 -6.90 18.78 -0.13
C GLN A 117 -7.88 19.78 -0.74
N ASP A 118 -8.67 20.45 0.10
CA ASP A 118 -9.77 21.33 -0.36
C ASP A 118 -9.22 22.73 -0.67
N THR A 119 -8.37 23.30 0.19
CA THR A 119 -7.85 24.67 0.03
C THR A 119 -6.53 24.76 -0.74
N LYS A 120 -5.83 23.64 -0.92
CA LYS A 120 -4.46 23.57 -1.47
C LYS A 120 -3.41 24.29 -0.62
N GLU A 121 -3.74 24.64 0.62
CA GLU A 121 -2.77 25.20 1.57
C GLU A 121 -1.67 24.17 1.85
N VAL A 122 -0.41 24.60 1.73
CA VAL A 122 0.75 23.80 2.14
C VAL A 122 1.00 24.04 3.63
N LEU A 123 0.86 22.99 4.43
CA LEU A 123 1.09 23.04 5.87
C LEU A 123 2.56 22.76 6.20
N LEU A 124 3.14 21.78 5.50
CA LEU A 124 4.53 21.37 5.65
C LEU A 124 5.10 20.97 4.29
N SER A 125 6.28 21.48 3.97
CA SER A 125 7.09 21.14 2.80
C SER A 125 8.54 20.93 3.25
N LYS A 126 9.09 19.78 2.89
CA LYS A 126 10.49 19.38 3.12
C LYS A 126 11.01 18.72 1.85
N ASN A 127 11.91 19.38 1.12
CA ASN A 127 12.49 18.87 -0.13
C ASN A 127 11.44 18.33 -1.13
N ASP A 128 10.27 18.96 -1.20
CA ASP A 128 9.07 18.41 -1.85
C ASP A 128 9.18 18.20 -3.36
N HIS A 129 10.08 18.92 -4.03
CA HIS A 129 10.45 18.77 -5.44
C HIS A 129 11.59 17.76 -5.70
N ALA A 130 12.16 17.14 -4.66
CA ALA A 130 13.22 16.16 -4.85
C ALA A 130 12.69 14.90 -5.57
N VAL A 131 13.29 14.59 -6.71
CA VAL A 131 12.94 13.41 -7.53
C VAL A 131 13.66 12.18 -6.97
N LEU A 132 12.90 11.26 -6.39
CA LEU A 132 13.43 10.06 -5.75
C LEU A 132 12.74 8.79 -6.27
N PRO A 133 13.38 7.62 -6.15
CA PRO A 133 12.69 6.35 -6.30
C PRO A 133 11.50 6.27 -5.33
N ILE A 134 10.31 5.92 -5.82
CA ILE A 134 9.07 5.95 -5.01
C ILE A 134 8.55 4.57 -4.61
N ALA A 135 9.30 3.53 -4.97
CA ALA A 135 8.92 2.15 -4.74
C ALA A 135 7.44 1.88 -5.14
N SER A 136 6.74 1.07 -4.35
CA SER A 136 5.35 0.68 -4.60
C SER A 136 4.30 1.78 -4.50
N LEU A 137 4.66 3.04 -4.22
CA LEU A 137 3.74 4.15 -4.47
C LEU A 137 3.31 4.22 -5.95
N THR A 138 4.17 3.72 -6.84
CA THR A 138 3.87 3.43 -8.25
C THR A 138 2.50 2.78 -8.46
N LYS A 139 2.11 1.82 -7.61
CA LYS A 139 0.87 1.05 -7.80
C LYS A 139 -0.39 1.90 -7.68
N LEU A 140 -0.30 3.11 -7.13
CA LEU A 140 -1.43 4.04 -7.12
C LEU A 140 -1.77 4.52 -8.54
N MET A 141 -0.76 4.82 -9.36
CA MET A 141 -0.95 5.11 -10.79
C MET A 141 -1.46 3.88 -11.55
N THR A 142 -0.92 2.69 -11.23
CA THR A 142 -1.41 1.43 -11.80
C THR A 142 -2.90 1.24 -11.52
N GLY A 143 -3.32 1.44 -10.26
CA GLY A 143 -4.73 1.31 -9.89
C GLY A 143 -5.62 2.34 -10.58
N LEU A 144 -5.17 3.60 -10.66
CA LEU A 144 -5.89 4.66 -11.37
C LEU A 144 -6.17 4.29 -12.82
N LEU A 145 -5.16 3.83 -13.56
CA LEU A 145 -5.36 3.45 -14.96
C LEU A 145 -6.26 2.23 -15.14
N ILE A 146 -6.16 1.22 -14.25
CA ILE A 146 -7.00 0.03 -14.32
C ILE A 146 -8.47 0.38 -14.06
N SER A 147 -8.73 1.25 -13.08
CA SER A 147 -10.07 1.72 -12.77
C SER A 147 -10.66 2.55 -13.92
N GLU A 148 -9.91 3.53 -14.43
CA GLU A 148 -10.33 4.39 -15.54
C GLU A 148 -10.61 3.61 -16.84
N ALA A 149 -9.89 2.51 -17.07
CA ALA A 149 -10.07 1.69 -18.27
C ALA A 149 -11.41 0.93 -18.29
N ARG A 150 -12.10 0.81 -17.16
CA ARG A 150 -13.40 0.12 -17.02
C ARG A 150 -13.42 -1.28 -17.65
N LEU A 151 -12.31 -2.01 -17.48
CA LEU A 151 -12.19 -3.38 -17.93
C LEU A 151 -13.01 -4.32 -17.02
N PRO A 152 -13.43 -5.49 -17.49
CA PRO A 152 -14.20 -6.44 -16.68
C PRO A 152 -13.42 -6.85 -15.43
N MET A 153 -13.96 -6.54 -14.24
CA MET A 153 -13.29 -6.80 -12.97
C MET A 153 -13.33 -8.28 -12.57
N ASP A 154 -14.23 -9.05 -13.16
CA ASP A 154 -14.38 -10.50 -13.02
C ASP A 154 -13.49 -11.30 -13.98
N GLU A 155 -12.78 -10.63 -14.91
CA GLU A 155 -11.89 -11.30 -15.85
C GLU A 155 -10.80 -12.09 -15.10
N PRO A 156 -10.66 -13.40 -15.37
CA PRO A 156 -9.65 -14.23 -14.75
C PRO A 156 -8.26 -13.90 -15.32
N ILE A 157 -7.33 -13.52 -14.46
CA ILE A 157 -5.95 -13.24 -14.81
C ILE A 157 -5.03 -14.25 -14.11
N THR A 158 -4.28 -15.00 -14.91
CA THR A 158 -3.28 -15.94 -14.42
C THR A 158 -1.93 -15.27 -14.23
N ILE A 159 -1.33 -15.49 -13.06
CA ILE A 159 0.05 -15.12 -12.75
C ILE A 159 1.00 -16.02 -13.55
N THR A 160 1.90 -15.39 -14.29
CA THR A 160 2.86 -16.04 -15.19
C THR A 160 4.29 -15.86 -14.67
N GLN A 161 5.26 -16.48 -15.36
CA GLN A 161 6.67 -16.29 -15.06
C GLN A 161 7.11 -14.83 -15.26
N ASP A 162 6.48 -14.11 -16.19
CA ASP A 162 6.77 -12.69 -16.46
C ASP A 162 6.43 -11.78 -15.28
N ASP A 163 5.54 -12.20 -14.38
CA ASP A 163 5.13 -11.42 -13.21
C ASP A 163 6.09 -11.60 -12.02
N VAL A 164 7.07 -12.49 -12.15
CA VAL A 164 8.04 -12.78 -11.09
C VAL A 164 9.11 -11.69 -11.06
N ASP A 165 9.32 -11.12 -9.87
CA ASP A 165 10.41 -10.18 -9.63
C ASP A 165 11.78 -10.82 -9.88
N THR A 166 12.53 -10.25 -10.83
CA THR A 166 13.91 -10.60 -11.17
C THR A 166 14.91 -9.49 -10.81
N GLU A 167 14.44 -8.34 -10.33
CA GLU A 167 15.27 -7.17 -10.03
C GLU A 167 15.65 -7.09 -8.54
N LYS A 168 14.66 -7.25 -7.64
CA LYS A 168 14.85 -7.12 -6.19
C LYS A 168 14.73 -8.44 -5.43
N GLY A 169 14.34 -9.52 -6.10
CA GLY A 169 14.18 -10.84 -5.49
C GLY A 169 13.08 -10.87 -4.41
N SER A 170 12.05 -10.04 -4.54
CA SER A 170 10.93 -9.98 -3.61
C SER A 170 10.08 -11.26 -3.68
N GLY A 171 9.72 -11.75 -2.50
CA GLY A 171 8.80 -12.89 -2.37
C GLY A 171 7.35 -12.48 -2.65
N SER A 172 6.55 -13.43 -3.14
CA SER A 172 5.10 -13.29 -3.30
C SER A 172 4.39 -14.54 -2.79
N ARG A 173 3.17 -14.35 -2.28
CA ARG A 173 2.28 -15.46 -1.92
C ARG A 173 1.49 -15.98 -3.11
N LEU A 174 1.33 -15.18 -4.17
CA LEU A 174 0.73 -15.61 -5.43
C LEU A 174 1.77 -16.41 -6.21
N THR A 175 1.58 -17.71 -6.35
CA THR A 175 2.48 -18.55 -7.14
C THR A 175 2.21 -18.39 -8.64
N VAL A 176 3.20 -18.71 -9.48
CA VAL A 176 2.96 -18.85 -10.92
C VAL A 176 1.87 -19.91 -11.13
N GLY A 177 0.95 -19.65 -12.04
CA GLY A 177 -0.25 -20.47 -12.29
C GLY A 177 -1.45 -20.14 -11.40
N ALA A 178 -1.31 -19.28 -10.38
CA ALA A 178 -2.46 -18.77 -9.63
C ALA A 178 -3.33 -17.90 -10.55
N THR A 179 -4.65 -18.09 -10.50
CA THR A 179 -5.62 -17.27 -11.24
C THR A 179 -6.54 -16.58 -10.25
N LEU A 180 -6.67 -15.26 -10.38
CA LEU A 180 -7.59 -14.42 -9.62
C LEU A 180 -8.31 -13.47 -10.58
N SER A 181 -9.46 -12.95 -10.17
CA SER A 181 -10.13 -11.89 -10.92
C SER A 181 -9.29 -10.61 -10.96
N ARG A 182 -9.48 -9.79 -12.00
CA ARG A 182 -8.86 -8.45 -12.10
C ARG A 182 -9.11 -7.60 -10.86
N GLY A 183 -10.33 -7.66 -10.30
CA GLY A 183 -10.69 -6.97 -9.07
C GLY A 183 -9.88 -7.43 -7.86
N GLU A 184 -9.71 -8.74 -7.68
CA GLU A 184 -8.86 -9.28 -6.60
C GLU A 184 -7.39 -8.86 -6.78
N LEU A 185 -6.85 -8.91 -8.00
CA LEU A 185 -5.48 -8.45 -8.25
C LEU A 185 -5.32 -6.96 -7.93
N LEU A 186 -6.29 -6.13 -8.31
CA LEU A 186 -6.28 -4.70 -8.01
C LEU A 186 -6.33 -4.45 -6.49
N HIS A 187 -7.18 -5.18 -5.78
CA HIS A 187 -7.29 -5.11 -4.32
C HIS A 187 -5.96 -5.46 -3.65
N LEU A 188 -5.35 -6.59 -4.01
CA LEU A 188 -4.08 -7.04 -3.45
C LEU A 188 -2.93 -6.07 -3.77
N ALA A 189 -2.91 -5.50 -4.98
CA ALA A 189 -1.91 -4.51 -5.40
C ALA A 189 -1.98 -3.22 -4.56
N LEU A 190 -3.18 -2.71 -4.28
CA LEU A 190 -3.38 -1.46 -3.55
C LEU A 190 -3.25 -1.64 -2.03
N MET A 191 -3.96 -2.62 -1.46
CA MET A 191 -3.99 -2.89 -0.01
C MET A 191 -2.66 -3.44 0.51
N SER A 192 -2.23 -4.56 -0.10
CA SER A 192 -1.09 -5.35 0.38
C SER A 192 0.19 -5.13 -0.39
N SER A 193 0.18 -4.25 -1.40
CA SER A 193 1.35 -3.98 -2.24
C SER A 193 1.86 -5.20 -2.99
N GLU A 194 0.98 -6.12 -3.37
CA GLU A 194 1.34 -7.37 -4.05
C GLU A 194 1.94 -7.08 -5.44
N ASN A 195 3.17 -7.54 -5.68
CA ASN A 195 3.95 -7.17 -6.87
C ASN A 195 3.48 -7.91 -8.13
N ARG A 196 3.21 -9.22 -8.01
CA ARG A 196 2.81 -10.04 -9.16
C ARG A 196 1.42 -9.65 -9.65
N ALA A 197 0.53 -9.29 -8.73
CA ALA A 197 -0.78 -8.74 -9.06
C ALA A 197 -0.66 -7.45 -9.86
N ALA A 198 0.15 -6.48 -9.40
CA ALA A 198 0.36 -5.23 -10.10
C ALA A 198 1.03 -5.42 -11.48
N HIS A 199 1.99 -6.34 -11.57
CA HIS A 199 2.64 -6.66 -12.84
C HIS A 199 1.65 -7.30 -13.82
N ALA A 200 0.88 -8.29 -13.36
CA ALA A 200 -0.12 -8.98 -14.18
C ALA A 200 -1.20 -8.01 -14.69
N LEU A 201 -1.64 -7.05 -13.87
CA LEU A 201 -2.57 -5.99 -14.29
C LEU A 201 -2.00 -5.15 -15.45
N GLY A 202 -0.72 -4.76 -15.37
CA GLY A 202 -0.06 -4.03 -16.45
C GLY A 202 0.16 -4.90 -17.70
N ARG A 203 0.59 -6.15 -17.52
CA ARG A 203 0.85 -7.12 -18.60
C ARG A 203 -0.41 -7.47 -19.40
N THR A 204 -1.55 -7.61 -18.71
CA THR A 204 -2.84 -7.97 -19.31
C THR A 204 -3.69 -6.76 -19.70
N TYR A 205 -3.16 -5.54 -19.56
CA TYR A 205 -3.82 -4.35 -20.09
C TYR A 205 -3.91 -4.43 -21.62
N PRO A 206 -4.99 -3.91 -22.27
CA PRO A 206 -5.08 -3.87 -23.72
C PRO A 206 -3.87 -3.19 -24.37
N GLY A 207 -3.16 -3.93 -25.23
CA GLY A 207 -1.89 -3.49 -25.84
C GLY A 207 -0.63 -3.92 -25.08
N GLY A 208 -0.77 -4.60 -23.93
CA GLY A 208 0.32 -5.18 -23.17
C GLY A 208 1.08 -4.19 -22.27
N LEU A 209 2.14 -4.70 -21.64
CA LEU A 209 2.90 -3.99 -20.61
C LEU A 209 3.53 -2.68 -21.11
N GLU A 210 4.08 -2.68 -22.33
CA GLU A 210 4.71 -1.50 -22.90
C GLU A 210 3.69 -0.36 -23.07
N VAL A 211 2.52 -0.66 -23.63
CA VAL A 211 1.42 0.29 -23.76
C VAL A 211 0.96 0.76 -22.38
N PHE A 212 0.88 -0.13 -21.39
CA PHE A 212 0.52 0.26 -20.03
C PHE A 212 1.50 1.30 -19.45
N VAL A 213 2.81 1.08 -19.57
CA VAL A 213 3.83 2.03 -19.09
C VAL A 213 3.77 3.35 -19.87
N GLN A 214 3.52 3.32 -21.18
CA GLN A 214 3.29 4.54 -21.97
C GLN A 214 2.06 5.32 -21.44
N ARG A 215 0.97 4.62 -21.09
CA ARG A 215 -0.23 5.23 -20.49
C ARG A 215 0.05 5.81 -19.11
N MET A 216 0.85 5.16 -18.27
CA MET A 216 1.26 5.69 -16.96
C MET A 216 1.97 7.04 -17.10
N ASN A 217 2.95 7.13 -18.01
CA ASN A 217 3.67 8.37 -18.25
C ASN A 217 2.81 9.43 -18.96
N ALA A 218 1.90 9.03 -19.86
CA ALA A 218 0.96 9.96 -20.48
C ALA A 218 -0.01 10.55 -19.46
N LYS A 219 -0.51 9.74 -18.52
CA LYS A 219 -1.34 10.20 -17.41
C LYS A 219 -0.58 11.13 -16.48
N ALA A 220 0.66 10.80 -16.11
CA ALA A 220 1.51 11.70 -15.32
C ALA A 220 1.62 13.09 -15.96
N ARG A 221 1.94 13.16 -17.26
CA ARG A 221 1.99 14.43 -18.01
C ARG A 221 0.64 15.16 -18.05
N LEU A 222 -0.46 14.42 -18.27
CA LEU A 222 -1.81 15.00 -18.28
C LEU A 222 -2.18 15.63 -16.93
N LEU A 223 -1.72 15.05 -15.83
CA LEU A 223 -1.93 15.56 -14.48
C LEU A 223 -0.94 16.68 -14.09
N GLY A 224 -0.02 17.06 -14.97
CA GLY A 224 1.03 18.04 -14.66
C GLY A 224 2.15 17.50 -13.77
N MET A 225 2.28 16.18 -13.64
CA MET A 225 3.33 15.53 -12.85
C MET A 225 4.65 15.50 -13.62
N THR A 226 5.32 16.65 -13.71
CA THR A 226 6.53 16.86 -14.54
C THR A 226 7.80 16.25 -13.95
N GLU A 227 7.79 15.91 -12.66
CA GLU A 227 8.89 15.32 -11.90
C GLU A 227 8.75 13.79 -11.82
N THR A 228 7.80 13.21 -12.55
CA THR A 228 7.44 11.80 -12.50
C THR A 228 7.79 11.03 -13.76
N ARG A 229 8.37 9.85 -13.57
CA ARG A 229 8.62 8.87 -14.63
C ARG A 229 8.39 7.44 -14.13
N TYR A 230 7.64 6.67 -14.92
CA TYR A 230 7.42 5.25 -14.70
C TYR A 230 8.13 4.41 -15.77
N VAL A 231 8.70 3.28 -15.39
CA VAL A 231 9.23 2.25 -16.29
C VAL A 231 8.50 0.92 -16.18
N GLU A 232 7.75 0.71 -15.10
CA GLU A 232 7.02 -0.52 -14.82
C GLU A 232 5.92 -0.29 -13.75
N PRO A 233 4.92 -1.20 -13.60
CA PRO A 233 3.69 -0.93 -12.84
C PRO A 233 3.76 -1.24 -11.33
N THR A 234 4.87 -1.80 -10.84
CA THR A 234 4.99 -2.33 -9.47
C THR A 234 5.75 -1.40 -8.54
N GLY A 235 6.73 -0.64 -9.03
CA GLY A 235 7.66 0.11 -8.21
C GLY A 235 8.84 -0.70 -7.67
N LEU A 236 9.19 -1.80 -8.32
CA LEU A 236 10.42 -2.54 -8.03
C LEU A 236 11.63 -1.84 -8.64
N SER A 237 11.47 -1.20 -9.80
CA SER A 237 12.57 -0.47 -10.41
C SER A 237 12.83 0.85 -9.70
N SER A 238 14.08 1.12 -9.35
CA SER A 238 14.48 2.43 -8.81
C SER A 238 14.36 3.56 -9.85
N LYS A 239 14.12 3.22 -11.12
CA LYS A 239 13.83 4.16 -12.20
C LYS A 239 12.37 4.62 -12.21
N ASN A 240 11.50 4.05 -11.38
CA ASN A 240 10.21 4.66 -11.06
C ASN A 240 10.44 5.78 -10.05
N GLN A 241 10.35 7.01 -10.52
CA GLN A 241 10.70 8.21 -9.76
C GLN A 241 9.58 9.23 -9.82
N SER A 242 9.44 10.00 -8.75
CA SER A 242 8.49 11.10 -8.62
C SER A 242 8.95 12.02 -7.47
N SER A 243 8.29 13.16 -7.32
CA SER A 243 8.45 14.08 -6.20
C SER A 243 7.26 13.98 -5.24
N ALA A 244 7.37 14.61 -4.06
CA ALA A 244 6.25 14.67 -3.14
C ALA A 244 5.11 15.55 -3.68
N HIS A 245 5.46 16.62 -4.40
CA HIS A 245 4.51 17.49 -5.07
C HIS A 245 3.65 16.73 -6.11
N ASP A 246 4.29 15.98 -7.00
CA ASP A 246 3.62 15.16 -8.01
C ASP A 246 2.76 14.06 -7.37
N LEU A 247 3.28 13.39 -6.34
CA LEU A 247 2.52 12.37 -5.62
C LEU A 247 1.31 12.93 -4.90
N ALA A 248 1.37 14.15 -4.35
CA ALA A 248 0.20 14.79 -3.75
C ALA A 248 -0.89 15.05 -4.79
N THR A 249 -0.51 15.42 -6.02
CA THR A 249 -1.44 15.51 -7.16
C THR A 249 -2.07 14.16 -7.48
N LEU A 250 -1.27 13.10 -7.57
CA LEU A 250 -1.77 11.75 -7.82
C LEU A 250 -2.73 11.27 -6.72
N VAL A 251 -2.42 11.52 -5.44
CA VAL A 251 -3.29 11.17 -4.31
C VAL A 251 -4.62 11.92 -4.42
N ASN A 252 -4.59 13.22 -4.73
CA ASN A 252 -5.80 14.01 -4.87
C ASN A 252 -6.73 13.46 -5.96
N VAL A 253 -6.16 13.09 -7.12
CA VAL A 253 -6.91 12.50 -8.25
C VAL A 253 -7.42 11.10 -7.89
N ALA A 254 -6.56 10.23 -7.37
CA ALA A 254 -6.92 8.86 -7.02
C ALA A 254 -7.97 8.80 -5.89
N HIS A 255 -7.96 9.76 -4.96
CA HIS A 255 -9.00 9.88 -3.94
C HIS A 255 -10.37 10.23 -4.54
N GLY A 256 -10.43 10.80 -5.74
CA GLY A 256 -11.69 11.02 -6.46
C GLY A 256 -12.39 9.73 -6.90
N ASP A 257 -11.69 8.60 -6.89
CA ASP A 257 -12.20 7.28 -7.30
C ASP A 257 -12.64 6.45 -6.07
N PRO A 258 -13.95 6.19 -5.90
CA PRO A 258 -14.46 5.39 -4.79
C PRO A 258 -13.87 3.98 -4.71
N LEU A 259 -13.58 3.35 -5.84
CA LEU A 259 -13.02 2.00 -5.89
C LEU A 259 -11.60 2.01 -5.31
N LEU A 260 -10.76 2.98 -5.68
CA LEU A 260 -9.40 3.08 -5.14
C LEU A 260 -9.41 3.36 -3.63
N ARG A 261 -10.35 4.19 -3.16
CA ARG A 261 -10.54 4.44 -1.72
C ARG A 261 -10.86 3.16 -0.98
N GLU A 262 -11.85 2.41 -1.44
CA GLU A 262 -12.27 1.13 -0.83
C GLU A 262 -11.13 0.11 -0.81
N LEU A 263 -10.53 -0.15 -1.97
CA LEU A 263 -9.51 -1.19 -2.11
C LEU A 263 -8.23 -0.84 -1.33
N SER A 264 -7.83 0.44 -1.31
CA SER A 264 -6.61 0.85 -0.61
C SER A 264 -6.78 0.89 0.91
N THR A 265 -7.99 1.09 1.43
CA THR A 265 -8.28 1.23 2.87
C THR A 265 -8.90 -0.01 3.51
N SER A 266 -9.13 -1.08 2.73
CA SER A 266 -9.48 -2.39 3.29
C SER A 266 -8.41 -2.88 4.28
N PRO A 267 -8.75 -3.33 5.50
CA PRO A 267 -7.77 -3.71 6.53
C PRO A 267 -7.09 -5.06 6.26
N SER A 268 -7.80 -5.98 5.61
CA SER A 268 -7.35 -7.32 5.27
C SER A 268 -8.27 -7.93 4.21
N HIS A 269 -7.77 -8.94 3.50
CA HIS A 269 -8.53 -9.68 2.51
C HIS A 269 -8.04 -11.12 2.42
N GLU A 270 -8.96 -12.05 2.15
CA GLU A 270 -8.65 -13.45 1.92
C GLU A 270 -8.98 -13.79 0.47
N VAL A 271 -8.08 -14.48 -0.22
CA VAL A 271 -8.30 -14.93 -1.60
C VAL A 271 -8.13 -16.44 -1.71
N ALA A 272 -9.04 -17.09 -2.40
CA ALA A 272 -8.95 -18.53 -2.67
C ALA A 272 -8.12 -18.76 -3.94
N VAL A 273 -7.05 -19.56 -3.82
CA VAL A 273 -6.19 -19.96 -4.94
C VAL A 273 -6.14 -21.49 -4.95
N GLY A 274 -6.99 -22.09 -5.78
CA GLY A 274 -7.19 -23.55 -5.79
C GLY A 274 -7.70 -24.05 -4.43
N GLN A 275 -6.95 -24.95 -3.80
CA GLN A 275 -7.29 -25.53 -2.48
C GLN A 275 -6.75 -24.71 -1.29
N ARG A 276 -6.15 -23.55 -1.54
CA ARG A 276 -5.51 -22.73 -0.51
C ARG A 276 -6.24 -21.40 -0.36
N VAL A 277 -6.38 -20.93 0.87
CA VAL A 277 -6.80 -19.55 1.16
C VAL A 277 -5.56 -18.75 1.58
N LEU A 278 -5.31 -17.64 0.89
CA LEU A 278 -4.18 -16.75 1.16
C LEU A 278 -4.67 -15.51 1.90
N GLN A 279 -3.99 -15.20 3.00
CA GLN A 279 -4.35 -14.11 3.91
C GLN A 279 -3.50 -12.86 3.65
N TYR A 280 -4.14 -11.74 3.37
CA TYR A 280 -3.50 -10.47 3.07
C TYR A 280 -3.92 -9.39 4.08
N ASN A 281 -2.97 -8.50 4.39
CA ASN A 281 -3.17 -7.43 5.35
C ASN A 281 -2.74 -6.11 4.72
N ASN A 282 -3.43 -5.03 5.09
CA ASN A 282 -3.02 -3.70 4.68
C ASN A 282 -1.58 -3.40 5.13
N THR A 283 -0.78 -2.86 4.21
CA THR A 283 0.61 -2.48 4.48
C THR A 283 0.73 -1.22 5.34
N ASN A 284 -0.28 -0.35 5.32
CA ASN A 284 -0.40 0.76 6.26
C ASN A 284 -1.14 0.31 7.51
N ARG A 285 -0.42 0.22 8.63
CA ARG A 285 -0.99 -0.21 9.91
C ARG A 285 -1.99 0.78 10.49
N LEU A 286 -1.92 2.06 10.10
CA LEU A 286 -2.82 3.10 10.59
C LEU A 286 -4.26 2.87 10.10
N VAL A 287 -4.47 2.15 9.00
CA VAL A 287 -5.80 1.78 8.48
C VAL A 287 -6.62 0.99 9.50
N LYS A 288 -5.98 0.20 10.37
CA LYS A 288 -6.68 -0.56 11.41
C LYS A 288 -6.89 0.25 12.70
N SER A 289 -6.37 1.46 12.78
CA SER A 289 -6.49 2.30 13.96
C SER A 289 -7.83 3.03 13.95
N PRO A 290 -8.67 2.90 14.99
CA PRO A 290 -9.93 3.65 15.08
C PRO A 290 -9.70 5.15 15.24
N SER A 291 -8.48 5.57 15.59
CA SER A 291 -8.13 6.99 15.71
C SER A 291 -7.92 7.66 14.34
N TRP A 292 -7.79 6.90 13.25
CA TRP A 292 -7.45 7.40 11.93
C TRP A 292 -8.63 7.23 10.97
N ASP A 293 -9.05 8.34 10.36
CA ASP A 293 -9.97 8.33 9.22
C ASP A 293 -9.15 8.51 7.94
N ILE A 294 -8.78 7.40 7.29
CA ILE A 294 -7.95 7.38 6.08
C ILE A 294 -8.86 7.14 4.89
N GLY A 295 -8.90 8.10 3.95
CA GLY A 295 -9.67 7.98 2.72
C GLY A 295 -8.93 7.24 1.61
N LEU A 296 -7.59 7.32 1.57
CA LEU A 296 -6.75 6.62 0.59
C LEU A 296 -5.34 6.43 1.15
N GLN A 297 -4.66 5.32 0.82
CA GLN A 297 -3.25 5.14 1.19
C GLN A 297 -2.45 4.31 0.18
N LYS A 298 -1.13 4.52 0.18
CA LYS A 298 -0.19 3.54 -0.35
C LYS A 298 1.14 3.61 0.40
N THR A 299 1.75 2.45 0.66
CA THR A 299 3.13 2.36 1.17
C THR A 299 4.11 1.84 0.11
N GLY A 300 5.41 2.09 0.31
CA GLY A 300 6.47 1.58 -0.57
C GLY A 300 7.78 1.31 0.18
N TYR A 301 8.54 0.35 -0.33
CA TYR A 301 9.92 0.10 0.09
C TYR A 301 10.72 -0.64 -0.99
N ILE A 302 11.86 -0.06 -1.35
CA ILE A 302 13.05 -0.74 -1.86
C ILE A 302 14.25 -0.05 -1.20
N SER A 303 15.42 -0.68 -1.18
CA SER A 303 16.60 -0.10 -0.49
C SER A 303 16.94 1.31 -1.04
N GLU A 304 16.81 1.51 -2.34
CA GLU A 304 17.10 2.76 -3.03
C GLU A 304 16.10 3.89 -2.72
N ALA A 305 14.86 3.54 -2.40
CA ALA A 305 13.77 4.49 -2.13
C ALA A 305 13.62 4.84 -0.63
N GLY A 306 14.22 4.04 0.25
CA GLY A 306 13.85 4.03 1.65
C GLY A 306 12.37 3.65 1.85
N ARG A 307 11.79 4.04 2.99
CA ARG A 307 10.37 3.74 3.31
C ARG A 307 9.47 4.90 2.92
N CYS A 308 8.54 4.65 2.01
CA CYS A 308 7.61 5.67 1.51
C CYS A 308 6.17 5.44 2.01
N LEU A 309 5.42 6.52 2.19
CA LEU A 309 3.98 6.53 2.49
C LEU A 309 3.35 7.72 1.78
N VAL A 310 2.21 7.48 1.14
CA VAL A 310 1.25 8.53 0.80
C VAL A 310 -0.09 8.18 1.40
N MET A 311 -0.83 9.17 1.87
CA MET A 311 -2.22 8.98 2.27
C MET A 311 -3.01 10.27 2.23
N GLN A 312 -4.32 10.11 2.05
CA GLN A 312 -5.30 11.13 2.37
C GLN A 312 -5.97 10.71 3.70
N ALA A 313 -6.10 11.62 4.65
CA ALA A 313 -6.78 11.37 5.91
C ALA A 313 -7.48 12.63 6.44
N GLN A 314 -8.53 12.44 7.23
CA GLN A 314 -9.15 13.52 7.98
C GLN A 314 -8.44 13.73 9.31
N VAL A 315 -7.94 14.95 9.54
CA VAL A 315 -7.20 15.33 10.74
C VAL A 315 -7.69 16.69 11.21
N ALA A 316 -8.14 16.80 12.47
CA ALA A 316 -8.66 18.05 13.05
C ALA A 316 -9.71 18.76 12.15
N GLY A 317 -10.60 17.99 11.51
CA GLY A 317 -11.63 18.50 10.60
C GLY A 317 -11.15 18.88 9.19
N ARG A 318 -9.85 18.76 8.89
CA ARG A 318 -9.25 19.05 7.58
C ARG A 318 -9.01 17.75 6.80
N LYS A 319 -9.18 17.79 5.48
CA LYS A 319 -8.78 16.69 4.60
C LYS A 319 -7.34 16.89 4.19
N LEU A 320 -6.42 16.13 4.77
CA LEU A 320 -4.99 16.30 4.52
C LEU A 320 -4.46 15.21 3.60
N ILE A 321 -3.67 15.63 2.60
CA ILE A 321 -2.80 14.74 1.82
C ILE A 321 -1.41 14.81 2.43
N MET A 322 -0.87 13.66 2.81
CA MET A 322 0.46 13.52 3.41
C MET A 322 1.31 12.63 2.53
N VAL A 323 2.49 13.11 2.17
CA VAL A 323 3.50 12.39 1.40
C VAL A 323 4.79 12.38 2.19
N PHE A 324 5.35 11.19 2.39
CA PHE A 324 6.59 10.95 3.10
C PHE A 324 7.46 10.01 2.27
N LEU A 325 8.62 10.48 1.79
CA LEU A 325 9.54 9.66 1.01
C LEU A 325 10.84 9.45 1.78
N ASP A 326 11.46 8.30 1.51
CA ASP A 326 12.76 7.95 2.06
C ASP A 326 12.86 8.09 3.59
N SER A 327 11.88 7.53 4.29
CA SER A 327 11.88 7.52 5.75
C SER A 327 12.86 6.50 6.32
N ALA A 328 13.71 6.93 7.25
CA ALA A 328 14.69 6.09 7.92
C ALA A 328 14.09 5.30 9.08
N GLY A 329 13.96 3.98 8.92
CA GLY A 329 13.49 3.06 9.95
C GLY A 329 12.19 2.32 9.60
N LYS A 330 11.91 1.23 10.33
CA LYS A 330 10.81 0.32 9.94
C LYS A 330 9.42 0.97 10.02
N PHE A 331 9.20 1.77 11.06
CA PHE A 331 7.91 2.40 11.39
C PHE A 331 7.94 3.92 11.32
N SER A 332 9.07 4.49 10.91
CA SER A 332 9.34 5.92 10.96
C SER A 332 8.32 6.75 10.18
N ARG A 333 7.94 6.35 8.96
CA ARG A 333 6.89 7.04 8.18
C ARG A 333 5.50 7.03 8.81
N LEU A 334 5.19 6.02 9.63
CA LEU A 334 3.94 6.00 10.40
C LEU A 334 4.05 6.95 11.60
N GLY A 335 5.22 6.99 12.23
CA GLY A 335 5.53 7.99 13.26
C GLY A 335 5.55 9.43 12.72
N ASP A 336 6.02 9.64 11.48
CA ASP A 336 5.95 10.94 10.78
C ASP A 336 4.50 11.40 10.64
N ALA A 337 3.60 10.49 10.20
CA ALA A 337 2.17 10.76 10.14
C ALA A 337 1.55 11.12 11.50
N GLU A 338 1.89 10.38 12.57
CA GLU A 338 1.43 10.69 13.93
C GLU A 338 1.97 12.04 14.45
N ARG A 339 3.23 12.38 14.13
CA ARG A 339 3.81 13.68 14.48
C ARG A 339 3.11 14.83 13.77
N VAL A 340 2.86 14.70 12.47
CA VAL A 340 2.08 15.69 11.70
C VAL A 340 0.68 15.81 12.27
N ARG A 341 -0.01 14.70 12.52
CA ARG A 341 -1.34 14.71 13.14
C ARG A 341 -1.34 15.45 14.47
N SER A 342 -0.44 15.10 15.39
CA SER A 342 -0.35 15.73 16.70
C SER A 342 -0.05 17.23 16.58
N TRP A 343 0.80 17.62 15.63
CA TRP A 343 1.12 19.02 15.36
C TRP A 343 -0.08 19.82 14.86
N VAL A 344 -0.89 19.25 13.95
CA VAL A 344 -2.13 19.87 13.46
C VAL A 344 -3.19 19.94 14.55
N GLU A 345 -3.41 18.86 15.31
CA GLU A 345 -4.44 18.77 16.37
C GLU A 345 -4.18 19.70 17.55
N LYS A 346 -2.92 19.91 17.95
CA LYS A 346 -2.56 20.81 19.06
C LYS A 346 -2.90 22.28 18.78
N GLY A 347 -3.28 22.59 17.54
CA GLY A 347 -3.57 23.95 17.12
C GLY A 347 -2.28 24.77 17.10
N HIS A 348 -1.83 25.09 15.90
CA HIS A 348 -1.23 26.40 15.67
C HIS A 348 -2.32 27.28 15.05
N PRO A 349 -3.29 27.80 15.83
CA PRO A 349 -4.24 28.76 15.32
C PRO A 349 -3.49 30.06 15.13
N GLY A 350 -3.14 30.41 13.88
CA GLY A 350 -2.68 31.76 13.54
C GLY A 350 -1.18 31.97 13.32
N SER A 351 -0.37 30.93 13.07
CA SER A 351 0.85 31.16 12.30
C SER A 351 0.55 30.86 10.84
N SER A 352 0.44 31.92 10.05
CA SER A 352 0.50 31.90 8.58
C SER A 352 1.82 31.33 8.01
N ALA A 353 2.67 30.71 8.84
CA ALA A 353 3.93 30.14 8.42
C ALA A 353 3.73 28.68 7.98
N SER A 354 3.45 28.48 6.69
CA SER A 354 3.76 27.22 6.02
C SER A 354 5.22 26.87 6.30
N LEU A 355 5.49 25.68 6.86
CA LEU A 355 6.85 25.22 7.10
C LEU A 355 7.48 24.81 5.76
N HIS A 356 8.31 25.69 5.18
CA HIS A 356 9.07 25.41 3.96
C HIS A 356 10.54 25.15 4.33
N LEU A 357 11.01 23.95 4.06
CA LEU A 357 12.36 23.49 4.42
C LEU A 357 12.98 22.81 3.20
N GLY A 358 14.18 23.22 2.80
CA GLY A 358 14.87 22.62 1.67
C GLY A 358 16.34 22.97 1.64
N VAL A 359 17.11 22.16 0.92
CA VAL A 359 18.49 22.52 0.56
C VAL A 359 18.42 23.59 -0.53
N THR A 360 18.86 24.81 -0.24
CA THR A 360 19.16 25.78 -1.30
C THR A 360 20.36 25.24 -2.07
N SER A 361 20.20 24.90 -3.34
CA SER A 361 21.35 24.63 -4.21
C SER A 361 22.29 25.85 -4.16
N PRO A 362 23.61 25.66 -4.01
CA PRO A 362 24.53 26.79 -4.21
C PRO A 362 24.36 27.26 -5.66
N SER A 363 24.12 28.56 -5.81
CA SER A 363 24.05 29.20 -7.11
C SER A 363 25.36 29.01 -7.88
N SER A 364 25.22 28.50 -9.11
CA SER A 364 26.20 28.38 -10.22
C SER A 364 27.36 27.38 -10.05
#